data_AF-A0A292SXS9-F1
#
_entry.id   AF-A0A292SXS9-F1
#
_cell.length_a   1.000
_cell.length_b   1.000
_cell.length_c   1.000
_cell.angle_alpha   90.00
_cell.angle_beta   90.00
_cell.angle_gamma   90.00
#
_symmetry.space_group_name_H-M   'P 1'
#
loop_
_entity.id
_entity.type
_entity.pdbx_description
1 polymer ?
#
loop_
_entity_poly.entity_id
_entity_poly.type
_entity_poly.pdbx_seq_one_letter_code
_entity_poly.pdbx_strand_id
1 'polypeptide(L)'
;MISPVTNRPKHNVFSSFQDTAHTKNVYSSLYYKRNHRVEESDVKTKAKIAAGSIAATLVPMIYFAKKQNGLKKILDIFKIKYELKEVIALSSASIAGGALTGIAVDKKTNRKQKINEGVFQFMNATVPTMLVGGAMELIKDNEKYKNSKPVKVAAIVTGLIAGMPLAAFISNIINDPKDKEPDRKLTLKDSIINMDDALGALVVAKIPVVDKLHLEKIMPAIFAWCGYRAGESN
;
A
#
# COMPACT_ATOMS: atom_id res chain seq x y z
N MET A 1 -67.43 -30.86 -17.68
CA MET A 1 -66.00 -30.53 -17.81
C MET A 1 -65.66 -29.44 -16.80
N ILE A 2 -64.91 -29.78 -15.75
CA ILE A 2 -64.38 -28.81 -14.78
C ILE A 2 -62.92 -29.22 -14.56
N SER A 3 -61.98 -28.34 -14.91
CA SER A 3 -60.54 -28.56 -14.75
C SER A 3 -60.12 -28.46 -13.28
N PRO A 4 -59.15 -29.27 -12.79
CA PRO A 4 -58.61 -29.11 -11.45
C PRO A 4 -57.61 -27.95 -11.40
N VAL A 5 -57.73 -27.13 -10.36
CA VAL A 5 -56.80 -26.05 -10.01
C VAL A 5 -55.46 -26.65 -9.56
N THR A 6 -54.37 -26.27 -10.23
CA THR A 6 -53.01 -26.67 -9.84
C THR A 6 -52.51 -25.75 -8.71
N ASN A 7 -52.26 -26.32 -7.53
CA ASN A 7 -51.60 -25.65 -6.41
C ASN A 7 -50.12 -25.42 -6.76
N ARG A 8 -49.72 -24.16 -7.01
CA ARG A 8 -48.30 -23.79 -7.04
C ARG A 8 -47.80 -23.56 -5.60
N PRO A 9 -46.60 -24.06 -5.24
CA PRO A 9 -46.05 -23.81 -3.90
C PRO A 9 -45.82 -22.31 -3.70
N LYS A 10 -46.32 -21.79 -2.57
CA LYS A 10 -46.11 -20.39 -2.15
C LYS A 10 -44.62 -20.18 -1.90
N HIS A 11 -43.97 -19.42 -2.78
CA HIS A 11 -42.59 -19.00 -2.59
C HIS A 11 -42.55 -18.01 -1.43
N ASN A 12 -42.04 -18.43 -0.27
CA ASN A 12 -41.90 -17.56 0.88
C ASN A 12 -40.85 -16.49 0.56
N VAL A 13 -41.29 -15.23 0.46
CA VAL A 13 -40.47 -14.05 0.14
C VAL A 13 -39.35 -13.81 1.18
N PHE A 14 -39.38 -14.53 2.30
CA PHE A 14 -38.38 -14.49 3.37
C PHE A 14 -37.25 -15.53 3.24
N SER A 15 -37.34 -16.51 2.33
CA SER A 15 -36.24 -17.47 2.13
C SER A 15 -34.99 -16.80 1.52
N SER A 16 -35.19 -15.78 0.68
CA SER A 16 -34.12 -14.94 0.14
C SER A 16 -33.40 -14.10 1.21
N PHE A 17 -34.04 -13.84 2.35
CA PHE A 17 -33.44 -13.15 3.50
C PHE A 17 -32.56 -14.08 4.35
N GLN A 18 -32.93 -15.36 4.48
CA GLN A 18 -32.08 -16.36 5.12
C GLN A 18 -30.86 -16.70 4.24
N ASP A 19 -31.06 -16.73 2.92
CA ASP A 19 -29.97 -16.89 1.95
C ASP A 19 -29.00 -15.69 1.98
N THR A 20 -29.48 -14.47 2.27
CA THR A 20 -28.60 -13.29 2.39
C THR A 20 -27.71 -13.34 3.63
N ALA A 21 -28.15 -13.98 4.73
CA ALA A 21 -27.32 -14.18 5.90
C ALA A 21 -26.23 -15.25 5.64
N HIS A 22 -26.58 -16.34 4.95
CA HIS A 22 -25.64 -17.38 4.58
C HIS A 22 -24.66 -16.91 3.48
N THR A 23 -25.13 -16.14 2.48
CA THR A 23 -24.25 -15.49 1.50
C THR A 23 -23.45 -14.35 2.10
N LYS A 24 -23.92 -13.61 3.12
CA LYS A 24 -23.07 -12.67 3.89
C LYS A 24 -21.95 -13.40 4.62
N ASN A 25 -22.20 -14.58 5.18
CA ASN A 25 -21.17 -15.39 5.84
C ASN A 25 -20.19 -16.03 4.84
N VAL A 26 -20.66 -16.42 3.65
CA VAL A 26 -19.79 -16.91 2.57
C VAL A 26 -19.00 -15.76 1.92
N TYR A 27 -19.61 -14.59 1.72
CA TYR A 27 -18.90 -13.39 1.29
C TYR A 27 -17.93 -12.90 2.36
N SER A 28 -18.30 -12.87 3.64
CA SER A 28 -17.40 -12.44 4.71
C SER A 28 -16.25 -13.43 4.90
N SER A 29 -16.48 -14.74 4.79
CA SER A 29 -15.42 -15.78 4.83
C SER A 29 -14.54 -15.79 3.57
N LEU A 30 -15.08 -15.45 2.40
CA LEU A 30 -14.27 -15.22 1.18
C LEU A 30 -13.51 -13.89 1.26
N TYR A 31 -14.07 -12.84 1.88
CA TYR A 31 -13.37 -11.58 2.16
C TYR A 31 -12.28 -11.77 3.24
N TYR A 32 -12.51 -12.62 4.24
CA TYR A 32 -11.54 -13.02 5.27
C TYR A 32 -10.47 -13.98 4.75
N LYS A 33 -10.76 -14.78 3.71
CA LYS A 33 -9.74 -15.52 2.95
C LYS A 33 -9.00 -14.64 1.92
N ARG A 34 -9.57 -13.50 1.52
CA ARG A 34 -9.02 -12.59 0.49
C ARG A 34 -8.20 -11.44 1.03
N ASN A 35 -8.41 -11.07 2.30
CA ASN A 35 -7.42 -10.35 3.08
C ASN A 35 -6.66 -11.42 3.85
N HIS A 36 -5.38 -11.61 3.56
CA HIS A 36 -4.45 -12.48 4.28
C HIS A 36 -4.43 -12.21 5.80
N ARG A 37 -5.49 -12.59 6.50
CA ARG A 37 -5.62 -12.62 7.95
C ARG A 37 -6.45 -13.85 8.30
N VAL A 38 -5.79 -15.01 8.20
CA VAL A 38 -6.38 -16.27 8.68
C VAL A 38 -6.53 -16.25 10.21
N GLU A 39 -5.66 -15.51 10.89
CA GLU A 39 -5.72 -15.21 12.33
C GLU A 39 -5.33 -13.75 12.59
N GLU A 40 -6.04 -13.08 13.50
CA GLU A 40 -5.61 -11.77 13.99
C GLU A 40 -4.38 -11.95 14.89
N SER A 41 -3.32 -11.18 14.62
CA SER A 41 -2.11 -11.18 15.45
C SER A 41 -2.40 -10.62 16.85
N ASP A 42 -1.73 -11.15 17.86
CA ASP A 42 -1.89 -10.64 19.21
C ASP A 42 -1.28 -9.23 19.37
N VAL A 43 -1.73 -8.51 20.40
CA VAL A 43 -1.32 -7.11 20.65
C VAL A 43 0.19 -6.96 20.81
N LYS A 44 0.89 -7.93 21.41
CA LYS A 44 2.36 -7.86 21.60
C LYS A 44 3.07 -8.04 20.25
N THR A 45 2.59 -8.93 19.40
CA THR A 45 3.11 -9.13 18.04
C THR A 45 2.94 -7.86 17.21
N LYS A 46 1.73 -7.28 17.20
CA LYS A 46 1.46 -6.00 16.52
C LYS A 46 2.39 -4.88 17.01
N ALA A 47 2.55 -4.73 18.32
CA ALA A 47 3.42 -3.71 18.92
C ALA A 47 4.90 -3.89 18.51
N LYS A 48 5.41 -5.14 18.47
CA LYS A 48 6.78 -5.41 18.02
C LYS A 48 6.97 -5.08 16.55
N ILE A 49 6.02 -5.46 15.69
CA ILE A 49 6.05 -5.13 14.26
C ILE A 49 6.07 -3.62 14.05
N ALA A 50 5.20 -2.89 14.76
CA ALA A 50 5.17 -1.42 14.70
C ALA A 50 6.51 -0.82 15.12
N ALA A 51 7.09 -1.29 16.23
CA ALA A 51 8.41 -0.85 16.69
C ALA A 51 9.51 -1.12 15.65
N GLY A 52 9.51 -2.31 15.03
CA GLY A 52 10.45 -2.69 13.98
C GLY A 52 10.35 -1.80 12.74
N SER A 53 9.14 -1.52 12.29
CA SER A 53 8.90 -0.64 11.14
C SER A 53 9.29 0.82 11.42
N ILE A 54 8.94 1.35 12.61
CA ILE A 54 9.34 2.71 13.03
C ILE A 54 10.87 2.80 13.12
N ALA A 55 11.51 1.85 13.80
CA ALA A 55 12.96 1.83 13.95
C ALA A 55 13.67 1.80 12.59
N ALA A 56 13.19 0.97 11.66
CA ALA A 56 13.74 0.89 10.33
C ALA A 56 13.48 2.14 9.49
N THR A 57 12.37 2.84 9.69
CA THR A 57 12.09 4.16 9.07
C THR A 57 13.09 5.22 9.54
N LEU A 58 13.45 5.20 10.84
CA LEU A 58 14.37 6.18 11.42
C LEU A 58 15.80 6.06 10.87
N VAL A 59 16.24 4.87 10.47
CA VAL A 59 17.60 4.65 9.93
C VAL A 59 17.91 5.54 8.71
N PRO A 60 17.17 5.49 7.60
CA PRO A 60 17.37 6.40 6.48
C PRO A 60 17.10 7.86 6.86
N MET A 61 16.15 8.15 7.76
CA MET A 61 15.93 9.53 8.23
C MET A 61 17.18 10.11 8.89
N ILE A 62 17.80 9.38 9.82
CA ILE A 62 19.02 9.80 10.50
C ILE A 62 20.16 9.99 9.48
N TYR A 63 20.31 9.06 8.53
CA TYR A 63 21.31 9.16 7.47
C TYR A 63 21.11 10.42 6.61
N PHE A 64 19.90 10.68 6.11
CA PHE A 64 19.63 11.84 5.26
C PHE A 64 19.67 13.15 6.03
N ALA A 65 19.21 13.19 7.28
CA ALA A 65 19.33 14.37 8.13
C ALA A 65 20.80 14.73 8.41
N LYS A 66 21.67 13.72 8.60
CA LYS A 66 23.11 13.93 8.73
C LYS A 66 23.72 14.44 7.43
N LYS A 67 23.33 13.86 6.29
CA LYS A 67 23.87 14.22 4.98
C LYS A 67 23.42 15.60 4.50
N GLN A 68 22.15 15.96 4.70
CA GLN A 68 21.56 17.21 4.20
C GLN A 68 21.77 18.37 5.19
N ASN A 69 21.64 18.12 6.49
CA ASN A 69 21.52 19.16 7.51
C ASN A 69 22.62 19.09 8.59
N GLY A 70 23.52 18.10 8.54
CA GLY A 70 24.60 17.93 9.51
C GLY A 70 24.17 17.40 10.89
N LEU A 71 22.92 16.92 11.02
CA LEU A 71 22.29 16.35 12.23
C LEU A 71 22.83 16.91 13.56
N LYS A 72 22.35 18.08 13.97
CA LYS A 72 22.77 18.73 15.22
C LYS A 72 21.82 18.39 16.38
N LYS A 73 20.54 18.18 16.08
CA LYS A 73 19.49 17.78 17.04
C LYS A 73 18.70 16.62 16.46
N ILE A 74 18.14 15.77 17.34
CA ILE A 74 17.32 14.63 16.91
C ILE A 74 16.11 15.07 16.06
N LEU A 75 15.54 16.25 16.33
CA LEU A 75 14.42 16.82 15.57
C LEU A 75 14.79 17.24 14.13
N ASP A 76 16.08 17.31 13.78
CA ASP A 76 16.50 17.63 12.41
C ASP A 76 16.12 16.53 11.40
N ILE A 77 15.74 15.33 11.89
CA ILE A 77 15.16 14.25 11.08
C ILE A 77 13.84 14.64 10.41
N PHE A 78 13.11 15.64 10.93
CA PHE A 78 11.88 16.14 10.32
C PHE A 78 12.10 17.31 9.35
N LYS A 79 13.37 17.70 9.12
CA LYS A 79 13.76 18.77 8.18
C LYS A 79 14.37 18.21 6.89
N ILE A 80 14.19 16.92 6.64
CA ILE A 80 14.71 16.25 5.45
C ILE A 80 13.93 16.73 4.24
N LYS A 81 14.64 17.14 3.19
CA LYS A 81 14.05 17.36 1.88
C LYS A 81 13.96 16.01 1.19
N TYR A 82 12.75 15.61 0.89
CA TYR A 82 12.50 14.32 0.25
C TYR A 82 12.46 14.47 -1.26
N GLU A 83 13.40 13.84 -1.93
CA GLU A 83 13.37 13.58 -3.36
C GLU A 83 13.14 12.09 -3.58
N LEU A 84 13.10 11.66 -4.84
CA LEU A 84 12.80 10.28 -5.22
C LEU A 84 13.63 9.24 -4.42
N LYS A 85 14.94 9.47 -4.27
CA LYS A 85 15.86 8.57 -3.57
C LYS A 85 15.56 8.48 -2.07
N GLU A 86 15.24 9.60 -1.41
CA GLU A 86 14.89 9.61 0.00
C GLU A 86 13.56 8.88 0.24
N VAL A 87 12.57 9.12 -0.62
CA VAL A 87 11.25 8.47 -0.54
C VAL A 87 11.37 6.95 -0.72
N ILE A 88 12.10 6.50 -1.73
CA ILE A 88 12.33 5.06 -1.97
C ILE A 88 13.11 4.45 -0.79
N ALA A 89 14.16 5.10 -0.29
CA ALA A 89 14.94 4.56 0.82
C ALA A 89 14.11 4.46 2.11
N LEU A 90 13.27 5.46 2.41
CA LEU A 90 12.39 5.43 3.60
C LEU A 90 11.36 4.31 3.51
N SER A 91 10.65 4.21 2.38
CA SER A 91 9.61 3.19 2.18
C SER A 91 10.21 1.79 2.23
N SER A 92 11.32 1.57 1.53
CA SER A 92 12.02 0.28 1.51
C SER A 92 12.45 -0.16 2.89
N ALA A 93 13.12 0.73 3.64
CA ALA A 93 13.64 0.40 4.96
C ALA A 93 12.49 0.08 5.93
N SER A 94 11.43 0.88 5.92
CA SER A 94 10.26 0.64 6.76
C SER A 94 9.59 -0.70 6.45
N ILE A 95 9.32 -0.98 5.17
CA ILE A 95 8.66 -2.20 4.71
C ILE A 95 9.49 -3.42 5.06
N ALA A 96 10.80 -3.38 4.79
CA ALA A 96 11.72 -4.44 5.18
C ALA A 96 11.75 -4.62 6.70
N GLY A 97 11.84 -3.54 7.47
CA GLY A 97 11.87 -3.60 8.94
C GLY A 97 10.62 -4.22 9.54
N GLY A 98 9.45 -3.82 9.08
CA GLY A 98 8.19 -4.39 9.54
C GLY A 98 8.00 -5.85 9.12
N ALA A 99 8.28 -6.18 7.85
CA ALA A 99 8.20 -7.55 7.36
C ALA A 99 9.17 -8.49 8.09
N LEU A 100 10.45 -8.11 8.25
CA LEU A 100 11.46 -8.89 8.96
C LEU A 100 11.12 -9.08 10.44
N THR A 101 10.62 -8.02 11.09
CA THR A 101 10.18 -8.12 12.48
C THR A 101 8.99 -9.06 12.59
N GLY A 102 7.98 -8.93 11.72
CA GLY A 102 6.84 -9.85 11.67
C GLY A 102 7.25 -11.30 11.43
N ILE A 103 8.21 -11.56 10.53
CA ILE A 103 8.77 -12.91 10.30
C ILE A 103 9.47 -13.48 11.55
N ALA A 104 10.11 -12.61 12.34
CA ALA A 104 10.84 -13.01 13.53
C ALA A 104 9.95 -13.27 14.74
N VAL A 105 8.86 -12.50 14.89
CA VAL A 105 8.01 -12.54 16.10
C VAL A 105 6.73 -13.38 15.95
N ASP A 106 6.34 -13.72 14.71
CA ASP A 106 5.11 -14.45 14.41
C ASP A 106 5.36 -15.92 14.03
N LYS A 107 4.29 -16.69 13.82
CA LYS A 107 4.31 -18.10 13.43
C LYS A 107 5.00 -18.29 12.09
N LYS A 108 5.76 -19.39 11.96
CA LYS A 108 6.48 -19.75 10.72
C LYS A 108 5.54 -19.93 9.52
N THR A 109 4.30 -20.35 9.75
CA THR A 109 3.26 -20.53 8.72
C THR A 109 2.91 -19.23 8.00
N ASN A 110 3.03 -18.09 8.68
CA ASN A 110 2.59 -16.78 8.15
C ASN A 110 3.71 -16.06 7.37
N ARG A 111 4.94 -16.61 7.36
CA ARG A 111 6.11 -15.96 6.74
C ARG A 111 5.93 -15.66 5.26
N LYS A 112 5.33 -16.59 4.51
CA LYS A 112 5.08 -16.39 3.07
C LYS A 112 4.15 -15.19 2.82
N GLN A 113 3.10 -15.06 3.63
CA GLN A 113 2.12 -13.99 3.51
C GLN A 113 2.74 -12.62 3.83
N LYS A 114 3.58 -12.54 4.87
CA LYS A 114 4.34 -11.33 5.20
C LYS A 114 5.32 -10.90 4.12
N ILE A 115 6.01 -11.87 3.49
CA ILE A 115 6.91 -11.57 2.36
C ILE A 115 6.10 -11.05 1.18
N ASN A 116 5.00 -11.72 0.82
CA ASN A 116 4.15 -11.32 -0.30
C ASN A 116 3.57 -9.92 -0.11
N GLU A 117 3.06 -9.61 1.10
CA GLU A 117 2.56 -8.28 1.43
C GLU A 117 3.69 -7.23 1.42
N GLY A 118 4.87 -7.57 1.93
CA GLY A 118 6.05 -6.71 1.86
C GLY A 118 6.42 -6.35 0.43
N VAL A 119 6.43 -7.33 -0.48
CA VAL A 119 6.66 -7.08 -1.92
C VAL A 119 5.56 -6.18 -2.48
N PHE A 120 4.29 -6.45 -2.18
CA PHE A 120 3.17 -5.66 -2.69
C PHE A 120 3.26 -4.19 -2.27
N GLN A 121 3.50 -3.93 -0.99
CA GLN A 121 3.65 -2.57 -0.49
C GLN A 121 4.90 -1.88 -1.04
N PHE A 122 6.00 -2.62 -1.20
CA PHE A 122 7.20 -2.07 -1.82
C PHE A 122 6.92 -1.63 -3.26
N MET A 123 6.24 -2.45 -4.06
CA MET A 123 5.90 -2.09 -5.43
C MET A 123 4.89 -0.93 -5.47
N ASN A 124 3.88 -0.90 -4.60
CA ASN A 124 2.90 0.20 -4.55
C ASN A 124 3.52 1.52 -4.10
N ALA A 125 4.53 1.49 -3.21
CA ALA A 125 5.25 2.69 -2.82
C ALA A 125 6.22 3.15 -3.92
N THR A 126 6.93 2.22 -4.57
CA THR A 126 8.04 2.58 -5.48
C THR A 126 7.61 2.82 -6.92
N VAL A 127 6.77 1.97 -7.52
CA VAL A 127 6.43 2.06 -8.95
C VAL A 127 5.70 3.36 -9.29
N PRO A 128 4.61 3.75 -8.60
CA PRO A 128 3.97 5.04 -8.85
C PRO A 128 4.91 6.22 -8.63
N THR A 129 5.72 6.18 -7.56
CA THR A 129 6.68 7.24 -7.24
C THR A 129 7.76 7.37 -8.32
N MET A 130 8.28 6.26 -8.85
CA MET A 130 9.27 6.26 -9.94
C MET A 130 8.67 6.76 -11.25
N LEU A 131 7.44 6.37 -11.59
CA LEU A 131 6.77 6.88 -12.80
C LEU A 131 6.52 8.39 -12.72
N VAL A 132 6.08 8.88 -11.55
CA VAL A 132 5.94 10.32 -11.33
C VAL A 132 7.29 11.02 -11.40
N GLY A 133 8.33 10.50 -10.74
CA GLY A 133 9.68 11.05 -10.78
C GLY A 133 10.26 11.09 -12.20
N GLY A 134 10.10 10.01 -12.98
CA GLY A 134 10.54 9.92 -14.36
C GLY A 134 9.79 10.89 -15.28
N ALA A 135 8.45 10.96 -15.16
CA ALA A 135 7.66 11.92 -15.92
C ALA A 135 8.05 13.37 -15.60
N MET A 136 8.32 13.67 -14.33
CA MET A 136 8.80 14.99 -13.90
C MET A 136 10.17 15.34 -14.47
N GLU A 137 11.10 14.37 -14.54
CA GLU A 137 12.42 14.59 -15.14
C GLU A 137 12.31 14.87 -16.65
N LEU A 138 11.42 14.16 -17.37
CA LEU A 138 11.15 14.43 -18.79
C LEU A 138 10.58 15.84 -19.06
N ILE A 139 9.86 16.42 -18.09
CA ILE A 139 9.24 17.75 -18.22
C ILE A 139 10.23 18.86 -17.86
N LYS A 140 11.19 18.58 -16.98
CA LYS A 140 12.06 19.57 -16.32
C LYS A 140 12.89 20.41 -17.29
N ASP A 141 13.41 19.80 -18.35
CA ASP A 141 14.26 20.48 -19.34
C ASP A 141 13.47 20.99 -20.56
N ASN A 142 12.16 20.73 -20.61
CA ASN A 142 11.32 21.17 -21.71
C ASN A 142 10.87 22.63 -21.52
N GLU A 143 11.40 23.56 -22.30
CA GLU A 143 11.08 25.01 -22.27
C GLU A 143 9.56 25.31 -22.21
N LYS A 144 8.75 24.54 -22.94
CA LYS A 144 7.29 24.72 -23.03
C LYS A 144 6.54 24.20 -21.80
N TYR A 145 7.03 23.13 -21.20
CA TYR A 145 6.29 22.39 -20.16
C TYR A 145 6.90 22.50 -18.75
N LYS A 146 8.16 22.91 -18.62
CA LYS A 146 8.89 23.02 -17.34
C LYS A 146 8.20 23.89 -16.30
N ASN A 147 7.46 24.91 -16.74
CA ASN A 147 6.71 25.83 -15.86
C ASN A 147 5.19 25.61 -15.90
N SER A 148 4.71 24.64 -16.69
CA SER A 148 3.27 24.39 -16.84
C SER A 148 2.72 23.56 -15.68
N LYS A 149 1.99 24.24 -14.76
CA LYS A 149 1.33 23.58 -13.63
C LYS A 149 0.34 22.49 -14.07
N PRO A 150 -0.53 22.69 -15.09
CA PRO A 150 -1.45 21.64 -15.54
C PRO A 150 -0.72 20.40 -16.05
N VAL A 151 0.39 20.57 -16.77
CA VAL A 151 1.16 19.43 -17.32
C VAL A 151 1.83 18.64 -16.19
N LYS A 152 2.38 19.32 -15.18
CA LYS A 152 2.93 18.65 -13.99
C LYS A 152 1.84 17.89 -13.22
N VAL A 153 0.68 18.50 -12.97
CA VAL A 153 -0.45 17.84 -12.31
C VAL A 153 -0.91 16.61 -13.11
N ALA A 154 -1.06 16.74 -14.43
CA ALA A 154 -1.43 15.63 -15.30
C ALA A 154 -0.39 14.50 -15.27
N ALA A 155 0.90 14.82 -15.29
CA ALA A 155 1.98 13.84 -15.19
C ALA A 155 1.94 13.07 -13.86
N ILE A 156 1.65 13.77 -12.76
CA ILE A 156 1.55 13.15 -11.43
C ILE A 156 0.34 12.22 -11.36
N VAL A 157 -0.83 12.73 -11.74
CA VAL A 157 -2.08 11.96 -11.74
C VAL A 157 -1.94 10.74 -12.65
N THR A 158 -1.39 10.91 -13.85
CA THR A 158 -1.18 9.82 -14.80
C THR A 158 -0.17 8.81 -14.27
N GLY A 159 0.97 9.26 -13.73
CA GLY A 159 1.98 8.39 -13.13
C GLY A 159 1.46 7.59 -11.94
N LEU A 160 0.60 8.19 -11.12
CA LEU A 160 -0.09 7.52 -10.02
C LEU A 160 -1.11 6.49 -10.53
N ILE A 161 -2.05 6.92 -11.38
CA ILE A 161 -3.12 6.06 -11.91
C ILE A 161 -2.55 4.90 -12.72
N ALA A 162 -1.53 5.13 -13.55
CA ALA A 162 -0.88 4.09 -14.34
C ALA A 162 0.10 3.25 -13.52
N GLY A 163 0.72 3.82 -12.48
CA GLY A 163 1.68 3.12 -11.63
C GLY A 163 1.05 2.08 -10.72
N MET A 164 -0.15 2.34 -10.20
CA MET A 164 -0.87 1.39 -9.34
C MET A 164 -1.16 0.02 -10.00
N PRO A 165 -1.76 -0.08 -11.21
CA PRO A 165 -1.94 -1.37 -11.89
C PRO A 165 -0.62 -2.04 -12.20
N LEU A 166 0.38 -1.26 -12.59
CA LEU A 166 1.71 -1.79 -12.90
C LEU A 166 2.38 -2.36 -11.65
N ALA A 167 2.26 -1.68 -10.51
CA ALA A 167 2.74 -2.16 -9.22
C ALA A 167 2.10 -3.50 -8.84
N ALA A 168 0.77 -3.59 -8.95
CA ALA A 168 0.03 -4.82 -8.67
C ALA A 168 0.43 -5.95 -9.62
N PHE A 169 0.57 -5.66 -10.92
CA PHE A 169 1.01 -6.62 -11.92
C PHE A 169 2.41 -7.18 -11.61
N ILE A 170 3.39 -6.31 -11.34
CA ILE A 170 4.75 -6.75 -11.03
C ILE A 170 4.78 -7.52 -9.70
N SER A 171 4.01 -7.10 -8.70
CA SER A 171 3.90 -7.81 -7.42
C SER A 171 3.37 -9.23 -7.62
N ASN A 172 2.35 -9.41 -8.46
CA ASN A 172 1.80 -10.72 -8.78
C ASN A 172 2.85 -11.60 -9.48
N ILE A 173 3.64 -11.05 -10.42
CA ILE A 173 4.73 -11.81 -11.07
C ILE A 173 5.77 -12.28 -10.04
N ILE A 174 6.15 -11.42 -9.10
CA ILE A 174 7.19 -11.76 -8.10
C ILE A 174 6.65 -12.80 -7.11
N ASN A 175 5.42 -12.61 -6.62
CA ASN A 175 4.84 -13.41 -5.54
C ASN A 175 4.25 -14.74 -6.02
N ASP A 176 3.67 -14.79 -7.22
CA ASP A 176 3.15 -16.02 -7.84
C ASP A 176 3.48 -16.08 -9.35
N PRO A 177 4.75 -16.36 -9.71
CA PRO A 177 5.19 -16.40 -11.11
C PRO A 177 4.60 -17.57 -11.92
N LYS A 178 4.01 -18.57 -11.27
CA LYS A 178 3.51 -19.80 -11.91
C LYS A 178 1.98 -19.92 -11.86
N ASP A 179 1.28 -18.86 -11.42
CA ASP A 179 -0.19 -18.79 -11.31
C ASP A 179 -0.75 -20.05 -10.62
N LYS A 180 -0.10 -20.47 -9.53
CA LYS A 180 -0.34 -21.77 -8.90
C LYS A 180 -1.45 -21.74 -7.86
N GLU A 181 -1.80 -20.58 -7.34
CA GLU A 181 -2.88 -20.43 -6.37
C GLU A 181 -4.11 -19.81 -7.06
N PRO A 182 -5.35 -20.30 -6.81
CA PRO A 182 -6.57 -19.63 -7.24
C PRO A 182 -6.84 -18.38 -6.36
N ASP A 183 -5.78 -17.65 -6.06
CA ASP A 183 -5.80 -16.45 -5.24
C ASP A 183 -6.18 -15.25 -6.11
N ARG A 184 -6.91 -14.31 -5.50
CA ARG A 184 -7.30 -13.09 -6.18
C ARG A 184 -6.02 -12.30 -6.49
N LYS A 185 -5.58 -12.31 -7.76
CA LYS A 185 -4.56 -11.39 -8.30
C LYS A 185 -4.80 -10.00 -7.72
N LEU A 186 -3.77 -9.39 -7.14
CA LEU A 186 -3.87 -8.07 -6.52
C LEU A 186 -4.55 -7.11 -7.50
N THR A 187 -5.75 -6.65 -7.15
CA THR A 187 -6.58 -5.89 -8.07
C THR A 187 -6.31 -4.40 -7.93
N LEU A 188 -6.54 -3.65 -9.01
CA LEU A 188 -6.51 -2.19 -9.04
C LEU A 188 -7.22 -1.52 -7.85
N LYS A 189 -8.32 -2.11 -7.36
CA LYS A 189 -9.06 -1.60 -6.20
C LYS A 189 -8.24 -1.65 -4.91
N ASP A 190 -7.38 -2.65 -4.72
CA ASP A 190 -6.57 -2.82 -3.52
C ASP A 190 -5.37 -1.87 -3.54
N SER A 191 -4.77 -1.61 -4.71
CA SER A 191 -3.75 -0.56 -4.88
C SER A 191 -4.30 0.87 -4.70
N ILE A 192 -5.55 1.12 -5.10
CA ILE A 192 -6.24 2.40 -4.85
C ILE A 192 -6.58 2.58 -3.36
N ILE A 193 -6.85 1.48 -2.64
CA ILE A 193 -7.06 1.52 -1.19
C ILE A 193 -5.72 1.71 -0.46
N ASN A 194 -4.60 1.20 -1.01
CA ASN A 194 -3.22 1.45 -0.55
C ASN A 194 -2.64 2.80 -1.06
N MET A 195 -3.49 3.77 -1.39
CA MET A 195 -3.06 5.09 -1.88
C MET A 195 -2.39 5.95 -0.79
N ASP A 196 -2.40 5.49 0.47
CA ASP A 196 -1.50 5.97 1.52
C ASP A 196 -0.02 5.87 1.08
N ASP A 197 0.37 4.82 0.34
CA ASP A 197 1.75 4.60 -0.17
C ASP A 197 2.11 5.55 -1.34
N ALA A 198 1.10 6.00 -2.09
CA ALA A 198 1.21 6.88 -3.25
C ALA A 198 1.43 8.37 -2.87
N LEU A 199 1.21 8.72 -1.60
CA LEU A 199 1.48 10.07 -1.06
C LEU A 199 2.96 10.44 -1.17
N GLY A 200 3.87 9.46 -1.18
CA GLY A 200 5.28 9.68 -1.48
C GLY A 200 5.49 10.33 -2.85
N ALA A 201 4.70 9.95 -3.86
CA ALA A 201 4.78 10.53 -5.19
C ALA A 201 4.27 11.99 -5.22
N LEU A 202 3.28 12.33 -4.40
CA LEU A 202 2.78 13.70 -4.24
C LEU A 202 3.84 14.62 -3.60
N VAL A 203 4.62 14.11 -2.65
CA VAL A 203 5.77 14.83 -2.06
C VAL A 203 6.88 15.03 -3.09
N VAL A 204 7.27 13.99 -3.83
CA VAL A 204 8.30 14.08 -4.89
C VAL A 204 7.94 15.14 -5.93
N ALA A 205 6.65 15.27 -6.23
CA ALA A 205 6.21 16.12 -7.32
C ALA A 205 6.01 17.60 -6.95
N LYS A 206 6.21 18.00 -5.69
CA LYS A 206 6.18 19.40 -5.22
C LYS A 206 4.98 20.19 -5.77
N ILE A 207 3.78 19.61 -5.68
CA ILE A 207 2.57 20.31 -6.10
C ILE A 207 2.37 21.51 -5.15
N PRO A 208 2.10 22.73 -5.65
CA PRO A 208 1.95 23.92 -4.79
C PRO A 208 0.82 23.81 -3.75
N VAL A 209 -0.15 22.92 -3.96
CA VAL A 209 -1.23 22.62 -3.00
C VAL A 209 -0.73 21.73 -1.86
N VAL A 210 0.25 20.86 -2.13
CA VAL A 210 0.87 19.91 -1.20
C VAL A 210 1.90 20.59 -0.29
N ASP A 211 2.62 21.61 -0.79
CA ASP A 211 3.56 22.41 0.03
C ASP A 211 2.87 23.05 1.24
N LYS A 212 1.55 23.30 1.16
CA LYS A 212 0.75 23.82 2.29
C LYS A 212 0.37 22.76 3.32
N LEU A 213 0.40 21.48 2.96
CA LEU A 213 0.06 20.36 3.84
C LEU A 213 1.27 19.83 4.65
N HIS A 214 2.48 20.31 4.38
CA HIS A 214 3.73 19.78 4.96
C HIS A 214 3.78 18.24 4.93
N LEU A 215 3.37 17.64 3.80
CA LEU A 215 3.33 16.17 3.65
C LEU A 215 4.71 15.54 3.93
N GLU A 216 5.80 16.28 3.74
CA GLU A 216 7.14 15.83 4.11
C GLU A 216 7.31 15.45 5.59
N LYS A 217 6.53 16.05 6.49
CA LYS A 217 6.62 15.79 7.94
C LYS A 217 5.86 14.55 8.38
N ILE A 218 4.78 14.20 7.66
CA ILE A 218 3.93 13.04 7.95
C ILE A 218 4.31 11.79 7.15
N MET A 219 5.11 11.96 6.09
CA MET A 219 5.58 10.85 5.26
C MET A 219 6.34 9.74 6.02
N PRO A 220 7.20 10.04 7.02
CA PRO A 220 7.75 8.98 7.87
C PRO A 220 6.69 8.13 8.55
N ALA A 221 5.60 8.74 9.02
CA ALA A 221 4.53 8.02 9.68
C ALA A 221 3.74 7.14 8.69
N ILE A 222 3.52 7.65 7.48
CA ILE A 222 2.92 6.88 6.37
C ILE A 222 3.78 5.65 6.07
N PHE A 223 5.08 5.82 5.84
CA PHE A 223 5.93 4.66 5.52
C PHE A 223 6.10 3.70 6.69
N ALA A 224 6.14 4.18 7.93
CA ALA A 224 6.07 3.33 9.12
C ALA A 224 4.74 2.55 9.19
N TRP A 225 3.64 3.13 8.72
CA TRP A 225 2.36 2.42 8.61
C TRP A 225 2.39 1.33 7.53
N CYS A 226 3.01 1.59 6.38
CA CYS A 226 3.24 0.55 5.37
C CYS A 226 4.00 -0.61 6.00
N GLY A 227 5.20 -0.36 6.52
CA GLY A 227 6.00 -1.44 7.10
C GLY A 227 5.28 -2.20 8.20
N TYR A 228 4.51 -1.52 9.04
CA TYR A 228 3.62 -2.18 9.99
C TYR A 228 2.64 -3.15 9.31
N ARG A 229 1.91 -2.71 8.27
CA ARG A 229 0.98 -3.56 7.51
C ARG A 229 1.69 -4.76 6.88
N ALA A 230 2.90 -4.58 6.34
CA ALA A 230 3.69 -5.67 5.76
C ALA A 230 4.01 -6.75 6.79
N GLY A 231 4.35 -6.35 8.01
CA GLY A 231 4.63 -7.27 9.10
C GLY A 231 3.39 -7.90 9.74
N GLU A 232 2.23 -7.22 9.73
CA GLU A 232 0.99 -7.71 10.36
C GLU A 232 0.26 -8.77 9.51
N SER A 233 0.55 -8.87 8.20
CA SER A 233 -0.10 -9.81 7.27
C SER A 233 0.03 -11.28 7.73
N ASN A 234 -1.06 -12.05 7.67
CA ASN A 234 -1.19 -13.37 8.30
C ASN A 234 -1.85 -14.47 7.48
#